data_AF-A0A4Q3HHZ3-F1
#
_entry.id   AF-A0A4Q3HHZ3-F1
#
_cell.length_a   1.000
_cell.length_b   1.000
_cell.length_c   1.000
_cell.angle_alpha   90.00
_cell.angle_beta   90.00
_cell.angle_gamma   90.00
#
_symmetry.space_group_name_H-M   'P 1'
#
loop_
_entity.id
_entity.type
_entity.pdbx_description
1 polymer ?
#
loop_
_entity_poly.entity_id
_entity_poly.type
_entity_poly.pdbx_seq_one_letter_code
_entity_poly.pdbx_strand_id
1 'polypeptide(L)'
;TYQANGADLMKRLDALDTELKTTLAPVNDKPFIVFHDAYQYFENRYGVKVAGSITVSPESIPGAERVKEIHQKVEELGATCVFAEPQFEPKLVKVVTEGSKARSGVLDPEAGALTEGPDLYFELMRGLATSLKTCLSQAS
;
A
#
# COMPACT_ATOMS: atom_id res chain seq x y z
N THR A 1 32.16 -8.10 10.27
CA THR A 1 31.66 -9.33 10.93
C THR A 1 30.15 -9.28 10.98
N TYR A 2 29.47 -10.40 11.23
CA TYR A 2 28.01 -10.39 11.34
C TYR A 2 27.50 -9.47 12.46
N GLN A 3 28.23 -9.37 13.58
CA GLN A 3 27.84 -8.48 14.69
C GLN A 3 27.91 -7.00 14.30
N ALA A 4 28.97 -6.57 13.62
CA ALA A 4 29.11 -5.17 13.19
C ALA A 4 28.01 -4.80 12.17
N ASN A 5 27.73 -5.70 11.21
CA ASN A 5 26.67 -5.50 10.22
C ASN A 5 25.29 -5.43 10.88
N GLY A 6 25.00 -6.29 11.86
CA GLY A 6 23.73 -6.27 12.60
C GLY A 6 23.55 -4.98 13.41
N ALA A 7 24.61 -4.50 14.06
CA ALA A 7 24.55 -3.25 14.82
C ALA A 7 24.32 -2.03 13.92
N ASP A 8 24.92 -2.01 12.72
CA ASP A 8 24.67 -0.97 11.72
C ASP A 8 23.22 -1.04 11.19
N LEU A 9 22.75 -2.25 10.85
CA LEU A 9 21.40 -2.46 10.35
C LEU A 9 20.34 -1.97 11.34
N MET A 10 20.49 -2.28 12.63
CA MET A 10 19.53 -1.84 13.66
C MET A 10 19.40 -0.31 13.70
N LYS A 11 20.51 0.43 13.65
CA LYS A 11 20.50 1.91 13.63
C LYS A 11 19.77 2.45 12.39
N ARG A 12 20.00 1.81 11.24
CA ARG A 12 19.36 2.19 9.99
C ARG A 12 17.85 1.91 10.02
N LEU A 13 17.43 0.80 10.62
CA LEU A 13 16.02 0.45 10.80
C LEU A 13 15.30 1.43 11.75
N ASP A 14 15.94 1.86 12.84
CA ASP A 14 15.39 2.87 13.75
C ASP A 14 15.20 4.23 13.05
N ALA A 15 16.17 4.61 12.22
CA ALA A 15 16.08 5.82 11.40
C ALA A 15 14.96 5.71 10.36
N LEU A 16 14.86 4.59 9.64
CA LEU A 16 13.79 4.31 8.69
C LEU A 16 12.42 4.38 9.37
N ASP A 17 12.24 3.75 10.52
CA ASP A 17 10.97 3.77 11.24
C ASP A 17 10.51 5.21 11.58
N THR A 18 11.44 6.04 12.04
CA THR A 18 11.17 7.45 12.35
C THR A 18 10.79 8.24 11.09
N GLU A 19 11.50 7.97 9.99
CA GLU A 19 11.23 8.56 8.66
C GLU A 19 9.82 8.19 8.16
N LEU A 20 9.44 6.91 8.25
CA LEU A 20 8.13 6.44 7.76
C LEU A 20 6.97 6.97 8.60
N LYS A 21 7.11 7.01 9.94
CA LYS A 21 6.12 7.64 10.84
C LYS A 21 5.86 9.08 10.45
N THR A 22 6.93 9.85 10.21
CA THR A 22 6.84 11.26 9.80
C THR A 22 6.19 11.40 8.42
N THR A 23 6.54 10.50 7.49
CA THR A 23 6.01 10.50 6.12
C THR A 23 4.52 10.21 6.08
N LEU A 24 4.05 9.28 6.92
CA LEU A 24 2.67 8.79 6.91
C LEU A 24 1.73 9.55 7.86
N ALA A 25 2.26 10.30 8.84
CA ALA A 25 1.46 11.08 9.77
C ALA A 25 0.34 11.94 9.14
N PRO A 26 0.54 12.58 7.96
CA PRO A 26 -0.53 13.38 7.34
C PRO A 26 -1.68 12.57 6.72
N VAL A 27 -1.52 11.24 6.58
CA VAL A 27 -2.46 10.37 5.85
C VAL A 27 -2.88 9.13 6.63
N ASN A 28 -2.41 8.93 7.86
CA ASN A 28 -2.67 7.74 8.66
C ASN A 28 -4.16 7.45 8.89
N ASP A 29 -4.99 8.48 9.07
CA ASP A 29 -6.42 8.31 9.27
C ASP A 29 -7.25 8.21 7.97
N LYS A 30 -6.62 8.30 6.80
CA LYS A 30 -7.32 8.23 5.51
C LYS A 30 -7.48 6.77 5.08
N PRO A 31 -8.71 6.25 4.93
CA PRO A 31 -8.93 4.89 4.47
C PRO A 31 -8.44 4.71 3.02
N PHE A 32 -8.02 3.51 2.66
CA PHE A 32 -7.69 3.14 1.29
C PHE A 32 -8.03 1.68 0.98
N ILE A 33 -8.16 1.36 -0.31
CA ILE A 33 -8.39 0.00 -0.79
C ILE A 33 -7.09 -0.52 -1.41
N VAL A 34 -6.77 -1.78 -1.16
CA VAL A 34 -5.59 -2.47 -1.72
C VAL A 34 -6.02 -3.55 -2.69
N PHE A 35 -5.08 -4.02 -3.52
CA PHE A 35 -5.35 -5.13 -4.42
C PHE A 35 -5.53 -6.43 -3.62
N HIS A 36 -4.51 -6.86 -2.87
CA HIS A 36 -4.61 -7.99 -1.95
C HIS A 36 -4.32 -7.62 -0.50
N ASP A 37 -4.81 -8.42 0.44
CA ASP A 37 -4.82 -8.13 1.88
C ASP A 37 -3.50 -8.54 2.58
N ALA A 38 -2.42 -7.77 2.40
CA ALA A 38 -1.08 -8.10 2.92
C ALA A 38 -0.41 -7.05 3.83
N TYR A 39 -1.06 -5.94 4.13
CA TYR A 39 -0.39 -4.77 4.71
C TYR A 39 -0.54 -4.64 6.24
N GLN A 40 -1.12 -5.62 6.93
CA GLN A 40 -1.59 -5.47 8.31
C GLN A 40 -0.46 -5.14 9.31
N TYR A 41 0.75 -5.67 9.11
CA TYR A 41 1.90 -5.29 9.94
C TYR A 41 2.32 -3.82 9.73
N PHE A 42 2.33 -3.37 8.48
CA PHE A 42 2.66 -1.99 8.12
C PHE A 42 1.57 -1.02 8.62
N GLU A 43 0.30 -1.38 8.44
CA GLU A 43 -0.86 -0.67 8.96
C GLU A 43 -0.78 -0.48 10.47
N ASN A 44 -0.62 -1.57 11.21
CA ASN A 44 -0.53 -1.53 12.67
C ASN A 44 0.68 -0.73 13.15
N ARG A 45 1.80 -0.77 12.41
CA ARG A 45 3.04 -0.08 12.79
C ARG A 45 2.96 1.43 12.61
N TYR A 46 2.32 1.89 11.52
CA TYR A 46 2.31 3.29 11.09
C TYR A 46 0.93 3.96 11.19
N GLY A 47 -0.09 3.23 11.63
CA GLY A 47 -1.44 3.73 11.86
C GLY A 47 -2.24 4.02 10.59
N VAL A 48 -1.80 3.54 9.42
CA VAL A 48 -2.54 3.66 8.15
C VAL A 48 -3.67 2.62 8.10
N LYS A 49 -4.78 2.91 7.41
CA LYS A 49 -6.01 2.10 7.47
C LYS A 49 -6.42 1.51 6.12
N VAL A 50 -6.23 0.21 5.94
CA VAL A 50 -6.88 -0.51 4.83
C VAL A 50 -8.35 -0.69 5.14
N ALA A 51 -9.22 -0.24 4.24
CA ALA A 51 -10.67 -0.33 4.36
C ALA A 51 -11.28 -1.53 3.61
N GLY A 52 -10.46 -2.23 2.82
CA GLY A 52 -10.84 -3.43 2.09
C GLY A 52 -9.81 -3.81 1.02
N SER A 53 -9.93 -5.03 0.51
CA SER A 53 -9.10 -5.57 -0.57
C SER A 53 -9.96 -6.09 -1.73
N ILE A 54 -9.45 -5.96 -2.96
CA ILE A 54 -10.12 -6.51 -4.16
C ILE A 54 -10.14 -8.04 -4.09
N THR A 55 -9.03 -8.66 -3.69
CA THR A 55 -8.90 -10.11 -3.51
C THR A 55 -8.23 -10.47 -2.19
N VAL A 56 -8.49 -11.68 -1.70
CA VAL A 56 -7.80 -12.26 -0.53
C VAL A 56 -6.49 -12.92 -0.96
N SER A 57 -6.51 -13.65 -2.09
CA SER A 57 -5.32 -14.25 -2.70
C SER A 57 -5.23 -13.79 -4.15
N PRO A 58 -4.11 -13.20 -4.56
CA PRO A 58 -4.02 -12.60 -5.89
C PRO A 58 -3.95 -13.63 -7.03
N GLU A 59 -3.73 -14.90 -6.71
CA GLU A 59 -3.78 -16.02 -7.68
C GLU A 59 -5.23 -16.37 -8.11
N SER A 60 -6.23 -15.88 -7.38
CA SER A 60 -7.65 -16.15 -7.65
C SER A 60 -8.35 -14.88 -8.12
N ILE A 61 -8.98 -14.96 -9.29
CA ILE A 61 -9.81 -13.87 -9.81
C ILE A 61 -11.05 -13.72 -8.92
N PRO A 62 -11.34 -12.52 -8.39
CA PRO A 62 -12.52 -12.30 -7.57
C PRO A 62 -13.80 -12.48 -8.40
N GLY A 63 -14.84 -13.04 -7.79
CA GLY A 63 -16.17 -13.13 -8.39
C GLY A 63 -16.81 -11.74 -8.58
N ALA A 64 -17.82 -11.67 -9.45
CA ALA A 64 -18.51 -10.41 -9.76
C ALA A 64 -19.17 -9.76 -8.54
N GLU A 65 -19.68 -10.56 -7.60
CA GLU A 65 -20.24 -10.07 -6.33
C GLU A 65 -19.19 -9.31 -5.51
N ARG A 66 -17.99 -9.89 -5.37
CA ARG A 66 -16.88 -9.25 -4.66
C ARG A 66 -16.45 -7.93 -5.33
N VAL A 67 -16.36 -7.92 -6.65
CA VAL A 67 -16.05 -6.69 -7.40
C VAL A 67 -17.09 -5.61 -7.13
N LYS A 68 -18.38 -5.97 -7.12
CA LYS A 68 -19.48 -5.05 -6.80
C LYS A 68 -19.39 -4.52 -5.37
N GLU A 69 -19.14 -5.37 -4.38
CA GLU A 69 -18.95 -4.95 -2.97
C GLU A 69 -17.84 -3.91 -2.83
N ILE A 70 -16.69 -4.15 -3.47
CA ILE A 70 -15.55 -3.24 -3.39
C ILE A 70 -15.83 -1.94 -4.14
N HIS A 71 -16.49 -2.01 -5.30
CA HIS A 71 -16.94 -0.80 -6.00
C HIS A 71 -17.86 0.06 -5.13
N GLN A 72 -18.87 -0.53 -4.48
CA GLN A 72 -19.74 0.18 -3.54
C GLN A 72 -18.95 0.75 -2.36
N LYS A 73 -17.98 0.00 -1.83
CA LYS A 73 -17.11 0.48 -0.75
C LYS A 73 -16.30 1.70 -1.17
N VAL A 74 -15.77 1.72 -2.40
CA VAL A 74 -15.03 2.85 -2.95
C VAL A 74 -15.93 4.10 -3.06
N GLU A 75 -17.20 3.94 -3.44
CA GLU A 75 -18.16 5.04 -3.47
C GLU A 75 -18.50 5.56 -2.07
N GLU A 76 -18.79 4.66 -1.12
CA GLU A 76 -19.15 4.99 0.27
C GLU A 76 -18.04 5.76 1.00
N LEU A 77 -16.78 5.36 0.81
CA LEU A 77 -15.64 5.99 1.46
C LEU A 77 -15.37 7.40 0.93
N GLY A 78 -15.84 7.72 -0.27
CA GLY A 78 -15.60 8.98 -0.97
C GLY A 78 -14.13 9.13 -1.41
N ALA A 79 -13.90 9.69 -2.62
CA ALA A 79 -12.60 10.08 -3.22
C ALA A 79 -11.33 9.45 -2.59
N THR A 80 -11.30 8.11 -2.52
CA THR A 80 -10.28 7.33 -1.82
C THR A 80 -9.23 6.83 -2.83
N CYS A 81 -8.08 6.36 -2.35
CA CYS A 81 -7.09 5.69 -3.18
C CYS A 81 -7.33 4.18 -3.24
N VAL A 82 -7.30 3.63 -4.45
CA VAL A 82 -7.27 2.19 -4.72
C VAL A 82 -5.90 1.81 -5.25
N PHE A 83 -5.16 0.97 -4.52
CA PHE A 83 -3.80 0.61 -4.88
C PHE A 83 -3.80 -0.69 -5.68
N ALA A 84 -3.21 -0.62 -6.88
CA ALA A 84 -2.79 -1.78 -7.65
C ALA A 84 -1.45 -2.31 -7.12
N GLU A 85 -0.99 -3.40 -7.72
CA GLU A 85 0.35 -3.94 -7.49
C GLU A 85 1.03 -4.22 -8.84
N PRO A 86 2.37 -4.09 -8.94
CA PRO A 86 3.07 -4.27 -10.21
C PRO A 86 2.81 -5.63 -10.88
N GLN A 87 2.59 -6.66 -10.07
CA GLN A 87 2.45 -8.05 -10.49
C GLN A 87 1.04 -8.36 -11.03
N PHE A 88 0.04 -7.49 -10.79
CA PHE A 88 -1.37 -7.83 -11.02
C PHE A 88 -2.12 -6.85 -11.94
N GLU A 89 -3.19 -7.37 -12.55
CA GLU A 89 -3.90 -6.76 -13.67
C GLU A 89 -4.55 -5.40 -13.33
N PRO A 90 -4.16 -4.30 -14.01
CA PRO A 90 -4.75 -2.96 -13.81
C PRO A 90 -6.24 -2.88 -14.12
N LYS A 91 -6.80 -3.86 -14.84
CA LYS A 91 -8.21 -3.88 -15.26
C LYS A 91 -9.16 -3.94 -14.07
N LEU A 92 -8.85 -4.73 -13.04
CA LEU A 92 -9.72 -4.86 -11.86
C LEU A 92 -9.79 -3.56 -11.07
N VAL A 93 -8.66 -2.86 -10.93
CA VAL A 93 -8.62 -1.53 -10.30
C VAL A 93 -9.50 -0.55 -11.07
N LYS A 94 -9.43 -0.54 -12.41
CA LYS A 94 -10.30 0.31 -13.24
C LYS A 94 -11.78 0.05 -13.00
N VAL A 95 -12.18 -1.23 -12.98
CA VAL A 95 -13.59 -1.62 -12.77
C VAL A 95 -14.10 -1.17 -11.41
N VAL A 96 -13.34 -1.38 -10.32
CA VAL A 96 -13.83 -0.97 -8.99
C VAL A 96 -13.84 0.55 -8.79
N THR A 97 -13.04 1.29 -9.55
CA THR A 97 -13.02 2.76 -9.53
C THR A 97 -13.98 3.43 -10.52
N GLU A 98 -14.62 2.66 -11.41
CA GLU A 98 -15.45 3.20 -12.50
C GLU A 98 -16.57 4.10 -11.94
N GLY A 99 -16.84 5.25 -12.57
CA GLY A 99 -17.87 6.18 -12.10
C GLY A 99 -17.56 6.92 -10.78
N SER A 100 -16.50 6.56 -10.06
CA SER A 100 -16.11 7.19 -8.80
C SER A 100 -15.08 8.33 -9.00
N LYS A 101 -14.85 9.12 -7.94
CA LYS A 101 -13.74 10.09 -7.88
C LYS A 101 -12.47 9.48 -7.27
N ALA A 102 -12.42 8.16 -7.10
CA ALA A 102 -11.27 7.49 -6.53
C ALA A 102 -10.06 7.62 -7.45
N ARG A 103 -8.89 7.65 -6.83
CA ARG A 103 -7.60 7.68 -7.54
C ARG A 103 -6.93 6.34 -7.39
N SER A 104 -5.96 6.06 -8.24
CA SER A 104 -5.14 4.85 -8.13
C SER A 104 -3.69 5.17 -7.84
N GLY A 105 -3.06 4.26 -7.10
CA GLY A 105 -1.63 4.21 -6.87
C GLY A 105 -1.13 2.78 -7.02
N VAL A 106 0.15 2.56 -6.72
CA VAL A 106 0.76 1.22 -6.73
C VAL A 106 1.43 0.97 -5.40
N LEU A 107 1.15 -0.17 -4.78
CA LEU A 107 1.93 -0.72 -3.67
C LEU A 107 2.59 -1.99 -4.18
N ASP A 108 3.86 -2.21 -3.84
CA ASP A 108 4.59 -3.41 -4.23
C ASP A 108 5.04 -4.08 -2.94
N PRO A 109 4.27 -5.03 -2.37
CA PRO A 109 4.58 -5.60 -1.07
C PRO A 109 5.80 -6.54 -1.11
N GLU A 110 6.18 -7.00 -2.30
CA GLU A 110 7.23 -8.00 -2.52
C GLU A 110 8.47 -7.45 -3.23
N ALA A 111 8.51 -6.13 -3.45
CA ALA A 111 9.59 -5.45 -4.16
C ALA A 111 9.87 -6.03 -5.57
N GLY A 112 8.84 -6.56 -6.25
CA GLY A 112 8.98 -7.20 -7.56
C GLY A 112 9.43 -6.24 -8.67
N ALA A 113 9.27 -4.92 -8.49
CA ALA A 113 9.75 -3.90 -9.40
C ALA A 113 11.12 -3.30 -9.01
N LEU A 114 11.72 -3.73 -7.90
CA LEU A 114 12.97 -3.17 -7.36
C LEU A 114 14.17 -4.08 -7.63
N THR A 115 15.36 -3.48 -7.64
CA THR A 115 16.63 -4.20 -7.85
C THR A 115 17.11 -4.82 -6.53
N GLU A 116 17.54 -6.09 -6.57
CA GLU A 116 18.11 -6.75 -5.40
C GLU A 116 19.39 -6.07 -4.89
N GLY A 117 19.54 -6.00 -3.56
CA GLY A 117 20.69 -5.38 -2.93
C GLY A 117 20.54 -5.14 -1.44
N PRO A 118 21.60 -4.66 -0.76
CA PRO A 118 21.60 -4.41 0.68
C PRO A 118 20.60 -3.32 1.11
N ASP A 119 20.16 -2.48 0.18
CA ASP A 119 19.24 -1.37 0.44
C ASP A 119 17.78 -1.68 0.07
N LEU A 120 17.50 -2.85 -0.53
CA LEU A 120 16.20 -3.23 -1.07
C LEU A 120 15.06 -3.04 -0.05
N TYR A 121 15.25 -3.49 1.19
CA TYR A 121 14.24 -3.35 2.23
C TYR A 121 13.92 -1.89 2.54
N PHE A 122 14.94 -1.01 2.52
CA PHE A 122 14.76 0.41 2.78
C PHE A 122 14.03 1.10 1.62
N GLU A 123 14.37 0.74 0.39
CA GLU A 123 13.71 1.25 -0.82
C GLU A 123 12.25 0.80 -0.89
N LEU A 124 11.98 -0.48 -0.62
CA LEU A 124 10.64 -1.05 -0.52
C LEU A 124 9.78 -0.25 0.48
N MET A 125 10.25 -0.13 1.72
CA MET A 125 9.50 0.53 2.79
C MET A 125 9.25 2.02 2.51
N ARG A 126 10.23 2.73 1.94
CA ARG A 126 10.07 4.11 1.49
C ARG A 126 9.11 4.24 0.31
N GLY A 127 9.15 3.29 -0.61
CA GLY A 127 8.25 3.22 -1.77
C GLY A 127 6.80 3.09 -1.34
N LEU A 128 6.51 2.16 -0.43
CA LEU A 128 5.17 1.99 0.15
C LEU A 128 4.68 3.29 0.81
N ALA A 129 5.48 3.89 1.69
CA ALA A 129 5.10 5.12 2.38
C ALA A 129 4.91 6.32 1.43
N THR A 130 5.78 6.44 0.42
CA THR A 130 5.71 7.51 -0.58
C THR A 130 4.48 7.37 -1.46
N SER A 131 4.16 6.15 -1.90
CA SER A 131 2.96 5.89 -2.71
C SER A 131 1.68 6.19 -1.93
N LEU A 132 1.59 5.71 -0.67
CA LEU A 132 0.49 6.03 0.24
C LEU A 132 0.33 7.53 0.41
N LYS A 133 1.41 8.24 0.79
CA LYS A 133 1.39 9.70 0.98
C LYS A 133 0.98 10.41 -0.30
N THR A 134 1.57 10.07 -1.44
CA THR A 134 1.33 10.74 -2.72
C THR A 134 -0.12 10.61 -3.15
N CYS A 135 -0.67 9.40 -3.06
CA CYS A 135 -2.08 9.21 -3.39
C CYS A 135 -2.95 9.88 -2.33
N LEU A 136 -2.80 9.60 -1.04
CA LEU A 136 -3.74 10.08 -0.01
C LEU A 136 -3.66 11.59 0.29
N SER A 137 -2.58 12.29 -0.08
CA SER A 137 -2.43 13.73 0.17
C SER A 137 -3.17 14.63 -0.83
N GLN A 138 -3.47 14.17 -2.04
CA GLN A 138 -4.13 15.01 -3.07
C GLN A 138 -5.67 14.90 -3.03
N ALA A 139 -6.23 14.36 -1.93
CA ALA A 139 -7.67 14.42 -1.69
C ALA A 139 -8.00 15.82 -1.16
N SER A 140 -8.42 16.69 -2.08
CA SER A 140 -9.00 18.02 -1.82
C SER A 140 -10.47 18.02 -2.25
#